data_AF-A0A5B0LMU3-F1
#
_entry.id   AF-A0A5B0LMU3-F1
#
_cell.length_a   1.000
_cell.length_b   1.000
_cell.length_c   1.000
_cell.angle_alpha   90.00
_cell.angle_beta   90.00
_cell.angle_gamma   90.00
#
_symmetry.space_group_name_H-M   'P 1'
#
loop_
_entity.id
_entity.type
_entity.pdbx_description
1 polymer ?
#
loop_
_entity_poly.entity_id
_entity_poly.type
_entity_poly.pdbx_seq_one_letter_code
_entity_poly.pdbx_strand_id
1 'polypeptide(L)'
;MEQKKTEEYVRAFLHIDATGHHKSPPCRTWQAIQLQTKDLWELGKKGVKCHFDDETKRIGIRDSINRRFVELMQQKGNVEAQEEVSKLAQSNLTRLFNPFLRLLGFDGCRDTPVEILHVFLLGIVKYVTRDFMKSLKVKQLDRLLASWQSFNINALNISSIQAKYLVEHFSSLVGKDFKIVLQTAPFVLYQFMDDAQRRLWIALGQLATYIFQTRITNMQQYLDELRKHIDIFLWHAIHTNAQWVNKPKFHMLKHLVEAIARFGPACLFATEKFESFNSVLRHASVHSNRHRPGRDLGVSFLNFHALRLVVSNAQLVNHKTGLAFHASSEVTNLFKSNPIIQKSMGYNHSLVSPPHIFPTIIQSPLPKADQQMVPTYFNQYPSARVKQISQLRLSEKDVVKKGYFVLIAPGGLARGQVIGRVDSLWQIEWDHPTRYVLKTTTFRLGAVHPFYQMRILQNTHETRYASVTDIKSCLNAQHDCVSGQCPMIPRTDTPSEGAEGSPSRNQIHHTDDQWYILNSSSLHSIESHRQLAGLAIPPVDATCWQTAIDHGLHIWRTP
;
A
#
# COMPACT_ATOMS: atom_id res chain seq x y z
N MET A 1 -11.32 18.99 25.12
CA MET A 1 -9.97 18.42 24.87
C MET A 1 -9.44 17.65 26.06
N GLU A 2 -9.71 18.08 27.30
CA GLU A 2 -9.24 17.40 28.51
C GLU A 2 -9.72 15.96 28.67
N GLN A 3 -10.96 15.66 28.27
CA GLN A 3 -11.50 14.29 28.28
C GLN A 3 -10.65 13.28 27.47
N LYS A 4 -9.87 13.73 26.47
CA LYS A 4 -9.03 12.80 25.69
C LYS A 4 -7.78 12.35 26.44
N LYS A 5 -7.37 13.09 27.48
CA LYS A 5 -6.21 12.76 28.32
C LYS A 5 -6.59 11.82 29.48
N THR A 6 -7.79 11.25 29.50
CA THR A 6 -8.22 10.28 30.52
C THR A 6 -7.91 8.86 30.09
N GLU A 7 -7.64 8.01 31.07
CA GLU A 7 -7.47 6.56 30.87
C GLU A 7 -8.72 5.92 30.25
N GLU A 8 -9.91 6.34 30.70
CA GLU A 8 -11.20 5.88 30.16
C GLU A 8 -11.30 6.14 28.66
N TYR A 9 -10.91 7.33 28.18
CA TYR A 9 -10.93 7.64 26.76
C TYR A 9 -9.93 6.79 25.97
N VAL A 10 -8.71 6.59 26.49
CA VAL A 10 -7.70 5.76 25.83
C VAL A 10 -8.17 4.30 25.72
N ARG A 11 -8.76 3.74 26.79
CA ARG A 11 -9.35 2.38 26.76
C ARG A 11 -10.49 2.27 25.76
N ALA A 12 -11.41 3.24 25.74
CA ALA A 12 -12.50 3.28 24.77
C ALA A 12 -11.98 3.38 23.33
N PHE A 13 -10.95 4.18 23.07
CA PHE A 13 -10.29 4.29 21.78
C PHE A 13 -9.68 2.96 21.31
N LEU A 14 -9.17 2.16 22.24
CA LEU A 14 -8.52 0.88 21.97
C LEU A 14 -9.48 -0.32 21.96
N HIS A 15 -10.78 -0.12 22.22
CA HIS A 15 -11.76 -1.20 22.42
C HIS A 15 -11.31 -2.20 23.50
N ILE A 16 -10.90 -1.70 24.67
CA ILE A 16 -10.56 -2.55 25.82
C ILE A 16 -11.30 -2.12 27.08
N ASP A 17 -11.54 -3.06 27.99
CA ASP A 17 -12.11 -2.80 29.30
C ASP A 17 -11.03 -2.43 30.34
N ALA A 18 -11.45 -2.32 31.61
CA ALA A 18 -10.55 -1.96 32.71
C ALA A 18 -9.48 -3.02 33.01
N THR A 19 -9.69 -4.25 32.56
CA THR A 19 -8.75 -5.37 32.72
C THR A 19 -7.87 -5.57 31.47
N GLY A 20 -8.05 -4.73 30.44
CA GLY A 20 -7.31 -4.79 29.18
C GLY A 20 -7.85 -5.83 28.19
N HIS A 21 -8.96 -6.50 28.50
CA HIS A 21 -9.61 -7.41 27.56
C HIS A 21 -10.39 -6.65 26.50
N HIS A 22 -10.49 -7.24 25.31
CA HIS A 22 -11.21 -6.63 24.20
C HIS A 22 -12.69 -6.41 24.53
N LYS A 23 -13.15 -5.16 24.39
CA LYS A 23 -14.52 -4.73 24.58
C LYS A 23 -14.96 -3.85 23.41
N SER A 24 -15.72 -4.42 22.49
CA SER A 24 -16.30 -3.66 21.38
C SER A 24 -17.32 -2.63 21.88
N PRO A 25 -17.32 -1.41 21.34
CA PRO A 25 -18.42 -0.48 21.55
C PRO A 25 -19.69 -1.02 20.87
N PRO A 26 -20.88 -0.60 21.33
CA PRO A 26 -22.14 -0.97 20.70
C PRO A 26 -22.17 -0.53 19.24
N CYS A 27 -22.53 -1.46 18.34
CA CYS A 27 -22.65 -1.16 16.92
C CYS A 27 -23.82 -0.22 16.65
N ARG A 28 -23.63 0.72 15.72
CA ARG A 28 -24.73 1.53 15.17
C ARG A 28 -25.45 0.75 14.07
N THR A 29 -26.73 1.04 13.90
CA THR A 29 -27.54 0.47 12.82
C THR A 29 -27.79 1.52 11.74
N TRP A 30 -27.86 1.09 10.48
CA TRP A 30 -28.14 2.00 9.38
C TRP A 30 -29.52 2.67 9.50
N GLN A 31 -30.51 1.95 10.05
CA GLN A 31 -31.83 2.52 10.34
C GLN A 31 -31.73 3.67 11.37
N ALA A 32 -30.92 3.52 12.41
CA ALA A 32 -30.70 4.58 13.38
C ALA A 32 -30.01 5.80 12.72
N ILE A 33 -29.03 5.58 11.84
CA ILE A 33 -28.41 6.68 11.08
C ILE A 33 -29.44 7.42 10.21
N GLN A 34 -30.29 6.68 9.51
CA GLN A 34 -31.36 7.26 8.67
C GLN A 34 -32.33 8.11 9.50
N LEU A 35 -32.76 7.63 10.66
CA LEU A 35 -33.66 8.36 11.55
C LEU A 35 -33.00 9.61 12.12
N GLN A 36 -31.80 9.46 12.69
CA GLN A 36 -31.03 10.56 13.28
C GLN A 36 -30.70 11.65 12.24
N THR A 37 -30.51 11.28 10.96
CA THR A 37 -30.30 12.27 9.89
C THR A 37 -31.57 13.11 9.64
N LYS A 38 -32.76 12.53 9.79
CA LYS A 38 -34.03 13.27 9.72
C LYS A 38 -34.21 14.18 10.93
N ASP A 39 -33.85 13.70 12.12
CA ASP A 39 -33.90 14.51 13.35
C ASP A 39 -32.97 15.73 13.25
N LEU A 40 -31.79 15.57 12.65
CA LEU A 40 -30.87 16.68 12.36
C LEU A 40 -31.49 17.72 11.41
N TRP A 41 -32.26 17.30 10.40
CA TRP A 41 -32.99 18.24 9.54
C TRP A 41 -34.03 19.05 10.32
N GLU A 42 -34.82 18.38 11.16
CA GLU A 42 -35.84 19.02 12.00
C GLU A 42 -35.21 20.02 12.98
N LEU A 43 -34.07 19.66 13.57
CA LEU A 43 -33.27 20.55 14.42
C LEU A 43 -32.72 21.75 13.63
N GLY A 44 -32.21 21.51 12.42
CA GLY A 44 -31.52 22.51 11.60
C GLY A 44 -32.45 23.55 10.97
N LYS A 45 -33.62 23.14 10.46
CA LYS A 45 -34.46 23.99 9.58
C LYS A 45 -35.03 25.26 10.24
N LYS A 46 -35.21 25.27 11.56
CA LYS A 46 -35.73 26.41 12.34
C LYS A 46 -34.78 26.83 13.48
N GLY A 47 -33.71 26.08 13.67
CA GLY A 47 -32.84 26.19 14.84
C GLY A 47 -31.65 27.13 14.63
N VAL A 48 -30.90 27.31 15.72
CA VAL A 48 -29.62 28.01 15.70
C VAL A 48 -28.56 27.09 15.09
N LYS A 49 -27.73 27.64 14.20
CA LYS A 49 -26.65 26.91 13.52
C LYS A 49 -25.75 26.10 14.47
N CYS A 50 -25.41 26.67 15.63
CA CYS A 50 -24.57 25.98 16.61
C CYS A 50 -25.20 24.69 17.14
N HIS A 51 -26.52 24.66 17.39
CA HIS A 51 -27.20 23.45 17.87
C HIS A 51 -27.11 22.32 16.85
N PHE A 52 -27.35 22.63 15.56
CA PHE A 52 -27.19 21.66 14.49
C PHE A 52 -25.74 21.17 14.37
N ASP A 53 -24.78 22.09 14.37
CA ASP A 53 -23.36 21.77 14.23
C ASP A 53 -22.84 20.94 15.43
N ASP A 54 -23.32 21.20 16.65
CA ASP A 54 -22.90 20.48 17.85
C ASP A 54 -23.55 19.11 17.96
N GLU A 55 -24.84 18.98 17.62
CA GLU A 55 -25.52 17.68 17.59
C GLU A 55 -24.94 16.78 16.49
N THR A 56 -24.67 17.33 15.31
CA THR A 56 -23.97 16.63 14.20
C THR A 56 -22.64 16.04 14.68
N LYS A 57 -21.84 16.81 15.44
CA LYS A 57 -20.57 16.32 16.00
C LYS A 57 -20.80 15.24 17.06
N ARG A 58 -21.77 15.44 17.96
CA ARG A 58 -22.07 14.52 19.07
C ARG A 58 -22.49 13.14 18.56
N ILE A 59 -23.35 13.09 17.57
CA ILE A 59 -23.84 11.83 16.99
C ILE A 59 -22.97 11.34 15.82
N GLY A 60 -21.98 12.11 15.37
CA GLY A 60 -21.05 11.73 14.31
C GLY A 60 -21.70 11.43 12.96
N ILE A 61 -22.79 12.11 12.59
CA ILE A 61 -23.48 11.97 11.31
C ILE A 61 -23.24 13.23 10.49
N ARG A 62 -22.88 13.10 9.22
CA ARG A 62 -22.70 14.25 8.32
C ARG A 62 -23.23 13.93 6.91
N ASP A 63 -24.42 14.44 6.62
CA ASP A 63 -24.98 14.46 5.27
C ASP A 63 -24.71 15.84 4.63
N SER A 64 -23.80 15.88 3.64
CA SER A 64 -23.43 17.12 2.94
C SER A 64 -24.57 17.74 2.14
N ILE A 65 -25.50 16.92 1.61
CA ILE A 65 -26.67 17.41 0.87
C ILE A 65 -27.63 18.07 1.85
N ASN A 66 -27.97 17.37 2.92
CA ASN A 66 -28.87 17.92 3.94
C ASN A 66 -28.30 19.18 4.60
N ARG A 67 -27.01 19.17 4.93
CA ARG A 67 -26.32 20.33 5.50
C ARG A 67 -26.45 21.57 4.61
N ARG A 68 -26.36 21.42 3.28
CA ARG A 68 -26.54 22.55 2.36
C ARG A 68 -27.95 23.13 2.45
N PHE A 69 -28.97 22.29 2.55
CA PHE A 69 -30.35 22.76 2.72
C PHE A 69 -30.57 23.42 4.08
N VAL A 70 -29.99 22.87 5.16
CA VAL A 70 -30.04 23.50 6.49
C VAL A 70 -29.36 24.88 6.46
N GLU A 71 -28.20 25.00 5.80
CA GLU A 71 -27.50 26.28 5.65
C GLU A 71 -28.34 27.32 4.89
N LEU A 72 -29.08 26.91 3.85
CA LEU A 72 -30.01 27.79 3.13
C LEU A 72 -31.18 28.22 4.02
N MET A 73 -31.75 27.30 4.81
CA MET A 73 -32.82 27.60 5.76
C MET A 73 -32.38 28.61 6.83
N GLN A 74 -31.12 28.54 7.26
CA GLN A 74 -30.54 29.40 8.31
C GLN A 74 -29.97 30.72 7.77
N GLN A 75 -29.91 30.91 6.45
CA GLN A 75 -29.36 32.12 5.84
C GLN A 75 -30.36 33.27 5.97
N LYS A 76 -30.03 34.27 6.79
CA LYS A 76 -30.86 35.47 6.98
C LYS A 76 -31.00 36.25 5.66
N GLY A 77 -32.23 36.67 5.33
CA GLY A 77 -32.54 37.52 4.18
C GLY A 77 -32.72 36.81 2.84
N ASN A 78 -32.56 35.48 2.77
CA ASN A 78 -32.78 34.71 1.54
C ASN A 78 -34.15 34.00 1.57
N VAL A 79 -35.23 34.79 1.58
CA VAL A 79 -36.61 34.30 1.71
C VAL A 79 -36.99 33.37 0.55
N GLU A 80 -36.58 33.72 -0.67
CA GLU A 80 -36.83 32.91 -1.87
C GLU A 80 -36.26 31.50 -1.76
N ALA A 81 -34.97 31.36 -1.37
CA ALA A 81 -34.37 30.04 -1.20
C ALA A 81 -35.01 29.26 -0.04
N GLN A 82 -35.41 29.93 1.05
CA GLN A 82 -36.11 29.28 2.16
C GLN A 82 -37.48 28.73 1.72
N GLU A 83 -38.22 29.48 0.91
CA GLU A 83 -39.48 29.04 0.34
C GLU A 83 -39.29 27.88 -0.65
N GLU A 84 -38.28 27.94 -1.53
CA GLU A 84 -37.97 26.84 -2.46
C GLU A 84 -37.64 25.55 -1.71
N VAL A 85 -36.79 25.63 -0.68
CA VAL A 85 -36.42 24.47 0.13
C VAL A 85 -37.64 23.95 0.90
N SER A 86 -38.51 24.82 1.40
CA SER A 86 -39.74 24.43 2.08
C SER A 86 -40.74 23.75 1.14
N LYS A 87 -40.91 24.27 -0.09
CA LYS A 87 -41.72 23.65 -1.16
C LYS A 87 -41.14 22.28 -1.55
N LEU A 88 -39.83 22.16 -1.64
CA LEU A 88 -39.15 20.89 -1.90
C LEU A 88 -39.35 19.89 -0.75
N ALA A 89 -39.27 20.35 0.50
CA ALA A 89 -39.52 19.52 1.68
C ALA A 89 -40.95 18.95 1.69
N GLN A 90 -41.93 19.78 1.33
CA GLN A 90 -43.35 19.40 1.27
C GLN A 90 -43.64 18.44 0.11
N SER A 91 -43.09 18.71 -1.08
CA SER A 91 -43.33 17.87 -2.27
C SER A 91 -42.56 16.55 -2.22
N ASN A 92 -41.29 16.59 -1.81
CA ASN A 92 -40.44 15.41 -1.76
C ASN A 92 -39.28 15.60 -0.76
N LEU A 93 -39.60 15.39 0.52
CA LEU A 93 -38.65 15.46 1.64
C LEU A 93 -37.35 14.69 1.37
N THR A 94 -37.44 13.57 0.65
CA THR A 94 -36.29 12.70 0.42
C THR A 94 -35.19 13.30 -0.46
N ARG A 95 -35.52 14.35 -1.24
CA ARG A 95 -34.53 15.10 -2.05
C ARG A 95 -33.62 15.98 -1.21
N LEU A 96 -33.97 16.22 0.06
CA LEU A 96 -33.14 16.98 0.99
C LEU A 96 -32.01 16.18 1.61
N PHE A 97 -31.90 14.90 1.28
CA PHE A 97 -30.97 13.97 1.89
C PHE A 97 -30.14 13.25 0.84
N ASN A 98 -29.02 12.70 1.28
CA ASN A 98 -28.19 11.86 0.45
C ASN A 98 -28.98 10.63 -0.05
N PRO A 99 -29.06 10.40 -1.38
CA PRO A 99 -29.79 9.26 -1.94
C PRO A 99 -29.27 7.90 -1.45
N PHE A 100 -28.01 7.80 -1.01
CA PHE A 100 -27.46 6.57 -0.42
C PHE A 100 -28.21 6.13 0.85
N LEU A 101 -28.88 7.03 1.57
CA LEU A 101 -29.73 6.66 2.71
C LEU A 101 -30.89 5.75 2.29
N ARG A 102 -31.24 5.68 1.01
CA ARG A 102 -32.38 4.89 0.49
C ARG A 102 -31.95 3.86 -0.54
N LEU A 103 -30.66 3.69 -0.76
CA LEU A 103 -30.17 2.72 -1.72
C LEU A 103 -30.45 1.31 -1.19
N LEU A 104 -31.29 0.57 -1.91
CA LEU A 104 -31.63 -0.81 -1.56
C LEU A 104 -30.36 -1.66 -1.60
N GLY A 105 -30.15 -2.47 -0.56
CA GLY A 105 -28.97 -3.32 -0.43
C GLY A 105 -27.70 -2.60 0.03
N PHE A 106 -27.78 -1.32 0.43
CA PHE A 106 -26.68 -0.57 1.02
C PHE A 106 -26.91 -0.30 2.51
N ASP A 107 -25.92 -0.64 3.33
CA ASP A 107 -25.83 -0.34 4.76
C ASP A 107 -24.58 0.50 5.00
N GLY A 108 -24.72 1.81 5.19
CA GLY A 108 -23.57 2.69 5.36
C GLY A 108 -22.73 2.43 6.63
N CYS A 109 -23.24 1.67 7.61
CA CYS A 109 -22.46 1.22 8.76
C CYS A 109 -21.58 0.00 8.45
N ARG A 110 -21.95 -0.81 7.45
CA ARG A 110 -21.24 -2.05 7.06
C ARG A 110 -20.53 -1.97 5.71
N ASP A 111 -20.99 -1.10 4.83
CA ASP A 111 -20.57 -0.99 3.43
C ASP A 111 -19.60 0.18 3.16
N THR A 112 -18.99 0.69 4.23
CA THR A 112 -17.96 1.73 4.17
C THR A 112 -16.64 1.17 4.74
N PRO A 113 -15.85 0.44 3.93
CA PRO A 113 -14.63 -0.20 4.41
C PRO A 113 -13.55 0.82 4.81
N VAL A 114 -12.60 0.35 5.62
CA VAL A 114 -11.44 1.14 6.08
C VAL A 114 -10.49 1.43 4.92
N GLU A 115 -10.58 2.62 4.32
CA GLU A 115 -9.74 2.98 3.17
C GLU A 115 -8.25 3.09 3.55
N ILE A 116 -7.43 2.11 3.12
CA ILE A 116 -6.05 1.95 3.61
C ILE A 116 -5.06 2.99 3.08
N LEU A 117 -5.31 3.65 1.95
CA LEU A 117 -4.43 4.71 1.47
C LEU A 117 -4.47 5.90 2.43
N HIS A 118 -5.66 6.35 2.83
CA HIS A 118 -5.84 7.47 3.74
C HIS A 118 -5.62 7.08 5.18
N VAL A 119 -6.10 5.91 5.62
CA VAL A 119 -6.00 5.48 7.02
C VAL A 119 -4.57 5.06 7.35
N PHE A 120 -3.98 4.18 6.55
CA PHE A 120 -2.68 3.59 6.85
C PHE A 120 -1.53 4.43 6.28
N LEU A 121 -1.43 4.61 4.96
CA LEU A 121 -0.28 5.30 4.35
C LEU A 121 -0.26 6.80 4.64
N LEU A 122 -1.27 7.56 4.21
CA LEU A 122 -1.41 9.00 4.43
C LEU A 122 -1.93 9.35 5.84
N GLY A 123 -2.05 8.36 6.70
CA GLY A 123 -2.43 8.48 8.09
C GLY A 123 -1.30 8.01 8.99
N ILE A 124 -1.40 6.77 9.44
CA ILE A 124 -0.49 6.18 10.43
C ILE A 124 0.98 6.28 10.00
N VAL A 125 1.33 5.75 8.83
CA VAL A 125 2.71 5.73 8.32
C VAL A 125 3.23 7.14 8.13
N LYS A 126 2.42 8.03 7.53
CA LYS A 126 2.74 9.46 7.41
C LYS A 126 3.01 10.11 8.75
N TYR A 127 2.17 9.88 9.76
CA TYR A 127 2.34 10.54 11.05
C TYR A 127 3.59 10.03 11.77
N VAL A 128 3.81 8.71 11.82
CA VAL A 128 4.99 8.10 12.46
C VAL A 128 6.28 8.52 11.73
N THR A 129 6.27 8.53 10.39
CA THR A 129 7.40 9.01 9.58
C THR A 129 7.72 10.47 9.86
N ARG A 130 6.71 11.35 9.87
CA ARG A 130 6.93 12.79 10.10
C ARG A 130 7.41 13.08 11.51
N ASP A 131 6.89 12.35 12.50
CA ASP A 131 7.32 12.47 13.88
C ASP A 131 8.80 12.12 14.02
N PHE A 132 9.20 10.97 13.48
CA PHE A 132 10.59 10.54 13.48
C PHE A 132 11.51 11.47 12.70
N MET A 133 11.16 11.82 11.44
CA MET A 133 12.01 12.66 10.59
C MET A 133 12.25 14.06 11.18
N LYS A 134 11.29 14.62 11.94
CA LYS A 134 11.47 15.89 12.66
C LYS A 134 12.47 15.81 13.82
N SER A 135 12.69 14.62 14.37
CA SER A 135 13.64 14.42 15.47
C SER A 135 15.10 14.32 15.00
N LEU A 136 15.32 14.11 13.70
CA LEU A 136 16.67 13.95 13.13
C LEU A 136 17.44 15.27 13.10
N LYS A 137 18.73 15.19 13.42
CA LYS A 137 19.67 16.32 13.40
C LYS A 137 20.29 16.45 12.01
N VAL A 138 20.67 17.66 11.60
CA VAL A 138 21.29 17.95 10.28
C VAL A 138 22.49 17.04 9.98
N LYS A 139 23.35 16.80 10.97
CA LYS A 139 24.53 15.92 10.83
C LYS A 139 24.22 14.44 10.53
N GLN A 140 22.98 14.00 10.74
CA GLN A 140 22.55 12.62 10.45
C GLN A 140 22.05 12.46 9.02
N LEU A 141 21.74 13.56 8.32
CA LEU A 141 21.12 13.53 7.00
C LEU A 141 22.03 12.94 5.92
N ASP A 142 23.34 13.20 5.98
CA ASP A 142 24.29 12.63 5.00
C ASP A 142 24.32 11.10 5.04
N ARG A 143 24.35 10.53 6.25
CA ARG A 143 24.31 9.07 6.43
C ARG A 143 22.95 8.49 6.06
N LEU A 144 21.86 9.21 6.34
CA LEU A 144 20.51 8.82 5.93
C LEU A 144 20.40 8.72 4.40
N LEU A 145 20.88 9.74 3.68
CA LEU A 145 20.91 9.78 2.22
C LEU A 145 21.78 8.66 1.63
N ALA A 146 22.99 8.46 2.18
CA ALA A 146 23.88 7.38 1.78
C ALA A 146 23.24 6.00 1.98
N SER A 147 22.51 5.79 3.09
CA SER A 147 21.85 4.53 3.41
C SER A 147 20.72 4.21 2.42
N TRP A 148 19.87 5.18 2.07
CA TRP A 148 18.85 4.98 1.02
C TRP A 148 19.46 4.76 -0.36
N GLN A 149 20.56 5.44 -0.67
CA GLN A 149 21.24 5.30 -1.96
C GLN A 149 21.88 3.92 -2.14
N SER A 150 22.43 3.34 -1.06
CA SER A 150 23.03 1.99 -1.04
C SER A 150 22.00 0.87 -0.82
N PHE A 151 20.72 1.20 -0.61
CA PHE A 151 19.69 0.20 -0.34
C PHE A 151 19.44 -0.69 -1.56
N ASN A 152 19.45 -2.01 -1.36
CA ASN A 152 19.19 -2.97 -2.41
C ASN A 152 17.68 -3.06 -2.71
N ILE A 153 17.24 -2.50 -3.84
CA ILE A 153 15.83 -2.54 -4.28
C ILE A 153 15.43 -3.83 -5.02
N ASN A 154 16.37 -4.77 -5.21
CA ASN A 154 16.09 -6.03 -5.92
C ASN A 154 14.91 -6.77 -5.26
N ALA A 155 14.05 -7.34 -6.10
CA ALA A 155 12.83 -8.05 -5.68
C ALA A 155 11.82 -7.20 -4.87
N LEU A 156 11.91 -5.87 -4.91
CA LEU A 156 10.87 -4.99 -4.36
C LEU A 156 10.03 -4.38 -5.49
N ASN A 157 8.83 -3.92 -5.13
CA ASN A 157 7.97 -3.11 -6.00
C ASN A 157 8.41 -1.63 -6.07
N ILE A 158 9.73 -1.39 -6.13
CA ILE A 158 10.35 -0.07 -6.09
C ILE A 158 11.24 0.07 -7.33
N SER A 159 10.92 1.04 -8.20
CA SER A 159 11.69 1.28 -9.43
C SER A 159 13.00 2.03 -9.16
N SER A 160 12.95 2.98 -8.23
CA SER A 160 14.07 3.83 -7.83
C SER A 160 13.74 4.51 -6.50
N ILE A 161 14.78 4.88 -5.76
CA ILE A 161 14.67 5.65 -4.51
C ILE A 161 15.30 7.01 -4.75
N GLN A 162 14.50 8.06 -4.71
CA GLN A 162 14.97 9.44 -4.78
C GLN A 162 15.26 9.93 -3.36
N ALA A 163 16.43 9.57 -2.82
CA ALA A 163 16.77 9.77 -1.41
C ALA A 163 16.67 11.26 -1.00
N LYS A 164 17.18 12.18 -1.83
CA LYS A 164 17.12 13.62 -1.60
C LYS A 164 15.67 14.11 -1.48
N TYR A 165 14.81 13.75 -2.44
CA TYR A 165 13.38 14.04 -2.40
C TYR A 165 12.70 13.52 -1.12
N LEU A 166 12.99 12.28 -0.70
CA LEU A 166 12.40 11.71 0.51
C LEU A 166 12.78 12.50 1.78
N VAL A 167 14.00 13.02 1.85
CA VAL A 167 14.48 13.84 2.98
C VAL A 167 13.92 15.25 2.93
N GLU A 168 13.94 15.92 1.78
CA GLU A 168 13.53 17.32 1.65
C GLU A 168 12.00 17.48 1.74
N HIS A 169 11.24 16.49 1.26
CA HIS A 169 9.80 16.57 1.11
C HIS A 169 9.02 15.57 1.98
N PHE A 170 9.63 15.07 3.08
CA PHE A 170 9.01 14.07 3.96
C PHE A 170 7.61 14.46 4.50
N SER A 171 7.30 15.76 4.56
CA SER A 171 5.99 16.26 5.01
C SER A 171 4.89 16.20 3.93
N SER A 172 5.24 16.09 2.65
CA SER A 172 4.35 16.13 1.48
C SER A 172 4.39 14.85 0.63
N LEU A 173 5.03 13.79 1.13
CA LEU A 173 5.09 12.48 0.47
C LEU A 173 3.70 11.90 0.18
N VAL A 174 3.64 11.05 -0.86
CA VAL A 174 2.43 10.34 -1.29
C VAL A 174 2.47 8.85 -0.89
N GLY A 175 1.38 8.13 -1.15
CA GLY A 175 1.24 6.72 -0.74
C GLY A 175 2.36 5.81 -1.24
N LYS A 176 2.85 6.01 -2.47
CA LYS A 176 3.98 5.26 -3.03
C LYS A 176 5.27 5.47 -2.21
N ASP A 177 5.56 6.70 -1.83
CA ASP A 177 6.77 7.03 -1.06
C ASP A 177 6.71 6.41 0.34
N PHE A 178 5.54 6.41 0.98
CA PHE A 178 5.38 5.76 2.28
C PHE A 178 5.52 4.23 2.21
N LYS A 179 5.17 3.60 1.08
CA LYS A 179 5.51 2.17 0.84
C LYS A 179 7.03 1.96 0.71
N ILE A 180 7.78 2.92 0.15
CA ILE A 180 9.26 2.88 0.13
C ILE A 180 9.80 3.01 1.56
N VAL A 181 9.31 3.99 2.33
CA VAL A 181 9.73 4.21 3.72
C VAL A 181 9.49 2.95 4.56
N LEU A 182 8.31 2.33 4.50
CA LEU A 182 8.02 1.09 5.24
C LEU A 182 9.02 -0.04 4.95
N GLN A 183 9.32 -0.27 3.67
CA GLN A 183 10.18 -1.38 3.24
C GLN A 183 11.67 -1.13 3.52
N THR A 184 12.08 0.13 3.66
CA THR A 184 13.48 0.54 3.83
C THR A 184 13.82 0.92 5.28
N ALA A 185 12.81 1.28 6.09
CA ALA A 185 12.99 1.78 7.45
C ALA A 185 13.92 0.94 8.34
N PRO A 186 13.85 -0.41 8.36
CA PRO A 186 14.72 -1.23 9.20
C PRO A 186 16.21 -1.02 8.93
N PHE A 187 16.56 -0.74 7.68
CA PHE A 187 17.94 -0.66 7.21
C PHE A 187 18.47 0.76 7.11
N VAL A 188 17.56 1.73 7.07
CA VAL A 188 17.89 3.13 6.83
C VAL A 188 17.65 3.99 8.06
N LEU A 189 16.52 3.80 8.75
CA LEU A 189 16.09 4.68 9.83
C LEU A 189 16.48 4.18 11.23
N TYR A 190 16.55 2.86 11.45
CA TYR A 190 16.75 2.28 12.79
C TYR A 190 18.05 2.69 13.48
N GLN A 191 19.07 3.05 12.71
CA GLN A 191 20.36 3.52 13.23
C GLN A 191 20.28 4.87 13.95
N PHE A 192 19.16 5.60 13.81
CA PHE A 192 18.90 6.85 14.50
C PHE A 192 17.78 6.74 15.54
N MET A 193 17.30 5.53 15.81
CA MET A 193 16.21 5.26 16.75
C MET A 193 16.74 4.69 18.06
N ASP A 194 16.09 5.05 19.16
CA ASP A 194 16.17 4.29 20.40
C ASP A 194 15.39 2.96 20.30
N ASP A 195 15.45 2.14 21.35
CA ASP A 195 14.80 0.83 21.36
C ASP A 195 13.26 0.91 21.33
N ALA A 196 12.65 1.93 21.95
CA ALA A 196 11.20 2.08 21.97
C ALA A 196 10.68 2.47 20.58
N GLN A 197 11.35 3.43 19.93
CA GLN A 197 11.10 3.82 18.55
C GLN A 197 11.28 2.65 17.60
N ARG A 198 12.38 1.88 17.71
CA ARG A 198 12.58 0.68 16.88
C ARG A 198 11.45 -0.32 17.04
N ARG A 199 11.03 -0.65 18.27
CA ARG A 199 9.92 -1.59 18.52
C ARG A 199 8.60 -1.12 17.88
N LEU A 200 8.28 0.17 17.97
CA LEU A 200 7.11 0.75 17.29
C LEU A 200 7.19 0.57 15.76
N TRP A 201 8.35 0.86 15.15
CA TRP A 201 8.54 0.72 13.72
C TRP A 201 8.58 -0.74 13.25
N ILE A 202 9.10 -1.67 14.06
CA ILE A 202 9.06 -3.12 13.80
C ILE A 202 7.60 -3.56 13.74
N ALA A 203 6.79 -3.20 14.75
CA ALA A 203 5.37 -3.53 14.77
C ALA A 203 4.61 -2.93 13.58
N LEU A 204 4.93 -1.68 13.19
CA LEU A 204 4.36 -1.04 12.01
C LEU A 204 4.72 -1.77 10.70
N GLY A 205 5.98 -2.15 10.53
CA GLY A 205 6.46 -2.90 9.35
C GLY A 205 5.79 -4.27 9.24
N GLN A 206 5.73 -5.00 10.36
CA GLN A 206 5.05 -6.30 10.42
C GLN A 206 3.56 -6.17 10.09
N LEU A 207 2.85 -5.22 10.70
CA LEU A 207 1.44 -4.93 10.41
C LEU A 207 1.23 -4.60 8.92
N ALA A 208 2.12 -3.80 8.31
CA ALA A 208 2.03 -3.45 6.89
C ALA A 208 2.04 -4.70 5.98
N THR A 209 2.79 -5.75 6.34
CA THR A 209 2.81 -7.00 5.56
C THR A 209 1.44 -7.69 5.51
N TYR A 210 0.63 -7.60 6.58
CA TYR A 210 -0.72 -8.14 6.58
C TYR A 210 -1.65 -7.24 5.77
N ILE A 211 -1.58 -5.92 5.97
CA ILE A 211 -2.46 -4.95 5.29
C ILE A 211 -2.30 -5.00 3.76
N PHE A 212 -1.08 -5.15 3.25
CA PHE A 212 -0.81 -5.15 1.80
C PHE A 212 -0.82 -6.54 1.17
N GLN A 213 -1.18 -7.59 1.91
CA GLN A 213 -1.34 -8.92 1.34
C GLN A 213 -2.47 -8.93 0.29
N THR A 214 -2.20 -9.49 -0.88
CA THR A 214 -3.15 -9.48 -2.01
C THR A 214 -3.97 -10.77 -2.14
N ARG A 215 -3.58 -11.84 -1.42
CA ARG A 215 -4.26 -13.13 -1.43
C ARG A 215 -4.28 -13.69 -0.02
N ILE A 216 -5.47 -14.05 0.47
CA ILE A 216 -5.65 -14.67 1.80
C ILE A 216 -6.08 -16.12 1.58
N THR A 217 -5.25 -17.07 2.02
CA THR A 217 -5.50 -18.51 1.83
C THR A 217 -6.43 -19.08 2.92
N ASN A 218 -6.24 -18.64 4.17
CA ASN A 218 -7.10 -18.98 5.30
C ASN A 218 -7.59 -17.69 5.96
N MET A 219 -8.88 -17.38 5.83
CA MET A 219 -9.45 -16.12 6.33
C MET A 219 -9.41 -16.05 7.85
N GLN A 220 -9.83 -17.10 8.56
CA GLN A 220 -9.88 -17.09 10.02
C GLN A 220 -8.51 -16.84 10.63
N GLN A 221 -7.52 -17.65 10.24
CA GLN A 221 -6.14 -17.50 10.72
C GLN A 221 -5.57 -16.12 10.38
N TYR A 222 -5.83 -15.61 9.18
CA TYR A 222 -5.36 -14.28 8.78
C TYR A 222 -5.98 -13.18 9.64
N LEU A 223 -7.29 -13.25 9.94
CA LEU A 223 -7.97 -12.25 10.76
C LEU A 223 -7.47 -12.25 12.21
N ASP A 224 -7.22 -13.43 12.78
CA ASP A 224 -6.66 -13.58 14.12
C ASP A 224 -5.23 -12.99 14.19
N GLU A 225 -4.40 -13.31 13.21
CA GLU A 225 -3.05 -12.75 13.09
C GLU A 225 -3.06 -11.23 12.85
N LEU A 226 -3.97 -10.73 12.02
CA LEU A 226 -4.11 -9.29 11.78
C LEU A 226 -4.53 -8.55 13.06
N ARG A 227 -5.51 -9.07 13.80
CA ARG A 227 -5.95 -8.49 15.08
C ARG A 227 -4.78 -8.43 16.07
N LYS A 228 -4.02 -9.53 16.20
CA LYS A 228 -2.80 -9.58 17.01
C LYS A 228 -1.81 -8.48 16.64
N HIS A 229 -1.49 -8.31 15.35
CA HIS A 229 -0.51 -7.30 14.91
C HIS A 229 -1.03 -5.86 15.04
N ILE A 230 -2.34 -5.63 14.92
CA ILE A 230 -2.96 -4.33 15.23
C ILE A 230 -2.78 -4.00 16.71
N ASP A 231 -3.02 -4.96 17.61
CA ASP A 231 -2.90 -4.76 19.05
C ASP A 231 -1.44 -4.49 19.46
N ILE A 232 -0.48 -5.24 18.91
CA ILE A 232 0.95 -5.01 19.15
C ILE A 232 1.36 -3.60 18.69
N PHE A 233 0.96 -3.19 17.49
CA PHE A 233 1.27 -1.86 16.99
C PHE A 233 0.66 -0.75 17.86
N LEU A 234 -0.62 -0.88 18.22
CA LEU A 234 -1.31 0.11 19.05
C LEU A 234 -0.73 0.16 20.47
N TRP A 235 -0.33 -0.97 21.03
CA TRP A 235 0.33 -1.03 22.33
C TRP A 235 1.63 -0.24 22.32
N HIS A 236 2.52 -0.47 21.34
CA HIS A 236 3.75 0.30 21.21
C HIS A 236 3.50 1.79 20.95
N ALA A 237 2.49 2.13 20.14
CA ALA A 237 2.15 3.51 19.86
C ALA A 237 1.73 4.24 21.15
N ILE A 238 0.78 3.66 21.89
CA ILE A 238 0.28 4.24 23.14
C ILE A 238 1.37 4.30 24.20
N HIS A 239 2.15 3.24 24.36
CA HIS A 239 3.28 3.22 25.30
C HIS A 239 4.31 4.32 25.00
N THR A 240 4.57 4.61 23.72
CA THR A 240 5.49 5.68 23.32
C THR A 240 4.90 7.06 23.64
N ASN A 241 3.62 7.28 23.33
CA ASN A 241 2.90 8.49 23.70
C ASN A 241 1.38 8.30 23.53
N ALA A 242 0.58 8.47 24.59
CA ALA A 242 -0.87 8.31 24.49
C ALA A 242 -1.54 9.39 23.61
N GLN A 243 -0.84 10.48 23.26
CA GLN A 243 -1.35 11.52 22.36
C GLN A 243 -1.78 10.99 20.98
N TRP A 244 -1.31 9.81 20.57
CA TRP A 244 -1.74 9.15 19.34
C TRP A 244 -3.27 8.94 19.25
N VAL A 245 -3.99 8.89 20.38
CA VAL A 245 -5.48 8.85 20.38
C VAL A 245 -6.13 10.08 19.75
N ASN A 246 -5.40 11.19 19.59
CA ASN A 246 -5.87 12.36 18.83
C ASN A 246 -5.88 12.14 17.32
N LYS A 247 -5.38 11.00 16.83
CA LYS A 247 -5.39 10.62 15.42
C LYS A 247 -6.44 9.52 15.21
N PRO A 248 -7.68 9.86 14.79
CA PRO A 248 -8.76 8.87 14.62
C PRO A 248 -8.41 7.71 13.68
N LYS A 249 -7.47 7.93 12.74
CA LYS A 249 -6.98 6.89 11.83
C LYS A 249 -6.32 5.70 12.54
N PHE A 250 -5.77 5.88 13.74
CA PHE A 250 -5.26 4.77 14.54
C PHE A 250 -6.40 3.88 15.04
N HIS A 251 -7.51 4.48 15.49
CA HIS A 251 -8.72 3.74 15.89
C HIS A 251 -9.34 2.99 14.71
N MET A 252 -9.29 3.56 13.49
CA MET A 252 -9.80 2.88 12.28
C MET A 252 -9.17 1.51 12.03
N LEU A 253 -7.96 1.22 12.54
CA LEU A 253 -7.37 -0.12 12.45
C LEU A 253 -8.22 -1.18 13.16
N LYS A 254 -8.89 -0.83 14.27
CA LYS A 254 -9.76 -1.75 15.01
C LYS A 254 -10.99 -2.20 14.23
N HIS A 255 -11.28 -1.55 13.10
CA HIS A 255 -12.38 -1.88 12.19
C HIS A 255 -11.89 -2.54 10.88
N LEU A 256 -10.57 -2.64 10.69
CA LEU A 256 -9.98 -3.19 9.47
C LEU A 256 -10.20 -4.70 9.37
N VAL A 257 -10.24 -5.40 10.50
CA VAL A 257 -10.47 -6.85 10.57
C VAL A 257 -11.85 -7.18 9.99
N GLU A 258 -12.88 -6.45 10.43
CA GLU A 258 -14.27 -6.59 9.98
C GLU A 258 -14.40 -6.19 8.51
N ALA A 259 -13.71 -5.14 8.08
CA ALA A 259 -13.68 -4.74 6.67
C ALA A 259 -13.08 -5.85 5.78
N ILE A 260 -11.96 -6.47 6.19
CA ILE A 260 -11.35 -7.54 5.41
C ILE A 260 -12.21 -8.82 5.42
N ALA A 261 -12.83 -9.15 6.55
CA ALA A 261 -13.76 -10.27 6.63
C ALA A 261 -14.92 -10.13 5.64
N ARG A 262 -15.39 -8.89 5.39
CA ARG A 262 -16.51 -8.60 4.50
C ARG A 262 -16.12 -8.42 3.03
N PHE A 263 -15.02 -7.74 2.75
CA PHE A 263 -14.64 -7.31 1.39
C PHE A 263 -13.43 -8.04 0.82
N GLY A 264 -12.82 -8.94 1.59
CA GLY A 264 -11.55 -9.59 1.22
C GLY A 264 -10.34 -8.70 1.48
N PRO A 265 -9.17 -9.01 0.88
CA PRO A 265 -7.93 -8.30 1.15
C PRO A 265 -8.05 -6.77 1.00
N ALA A 266 -7.41 -6.01 1.89
CA ALA A 266 -7.60 -4.55 1.93
C ALA A 266 -7.20 -3.81 0.65
N CYS A 267 -6.32 -4.40 -0.15
CA CYS A 267 -5.98 -3.93 -1.49
C CYS A 267 -7.18 -3.85 -2.46
N LEU A 268 -8.27 -4.58 -2.21
CA LEU A 268 -9.47 -4.55 -3.07
C LEU A 268 -10.31 -3.28 -2.91
N PHE A 269 -10.27 -2.64 -1.74
CA PHE A 269 -11.02 -1.43 -1.44
C PHE A 269 -10.13 -0.20 -1.17
N ALA A 270 -8.86 -0.26 -1.60
CA ALA A 270 -7.98 0.90 -1.63
C ALA A 270 -8.41 1.87 -2.74
N THR A 271 -8.49 3.18 -2.44
CA THR A 271 -8.96 4.18 -3.41
C THR A 271 -7.90 4.70 -4.37
N GLU A 272 -6.67 4.18 -4.32
CA GLU A 272 -5.55 4.64 -5.16
C GLU A 272 -5.89 4.67 -6.66
N LYS A 273 -6.60 3.65 -7.17
CA LYS A 273 -7.04 3.61 -8.57
C LYS A 273 -8.09 4.70 -8.87
N PHE A 274 -9.03 4.93 -7.96
CA PHE A 274 -10.04 5.98 -8.13
C PHE A 274 -9.41 7.38 -8.05
N GLU A 275 -8.44 7.58 -7.16
CA GLU A 275 -7.70 8.84 -7.07
C GLU A 275 -6.82 9.11 -8.29
N SER A 276 -6.27 8.07 -8.93
CA SER A 276 -5.55 8.24 -10.19
C SER A 276 -6.42 8.88 -11.29
N PHE A 277 -7.74 8.69 -11.21
CA PHE A 277 -8.70 9.32 -12.10
C PHE A 277 -8.77 10.84 -11.94
N ASN A 278 -8.37 11.40 -10.78
CA ASN A 278 -8.24 12.85 -10.61
C ASN A 278 -7.24 13.46 -11.61
N SER A 279 -6.21 12.70 -12.02
CA SER A 279 -5.29 13.15 -13.08
C SER A 279 -6.01 13.29 -14.43
N VAL A 280 -6.91 12.36 -14.76
CA VAL A 280 -7.71 12.40 -15.99
C VAL A 280 -8.67 13.60 -15.96
N LEU A 281 -9.34 13.83 -14.82
CA LEU A 281 -10.19 15.01 -14.61
C LEU A 281 -9.42 16.31 -14.79
N ARG A 282 -8.24 16.44 -14.17
CA ARG A 282 -7.38 17.62 -14.32
C ARG A 282 -6.94 17.83 -15.77
N HIS A 283 -6.54 16.76 -16.45
CA HIS A 283 -6.12 16.84 -17.85
C HIS A 283 -7.26 17.34 -18.74
N ALA A 284 -8.47 16.77 -18.61
CA ALA A 284 -9.65 17.23 -19.35
C ALA A 284 -9.99 18.70 -19.03
N SER A 285 -9.80 19.14 -17.78
CA SER A 285 -10.02 20.54 -17.40
C SER A 285 -8.97 21.49 -17.98
N VAL A 286 -7.70 21.07 -18.05
CA VAL A 286 -6.61 21.89 -18.61
C VAL A 286 -6.84 22.14 -20.10
N HIS A 287 -7.37 21.16 -20.82
CA HIS A 287 -7.65 21.24 -22.26
C HIS A 287 -9.05 21.76 -22.61
N SER A 288 -9.83 22.20 -21.64
CA SER A 288 -11.11 22.88 -21.88
C SER A 288 -10.89 24.38 -22.17
N ASN A 289 -11.93 25.07 -22.64
CA ASN A 289 -11.90 26.53 -22.79
C ASN A 289 -11.88 27.29 -21.44
N ARG A 290 -12.03 26.56 -20.33
CA ARG A 290 -12.02 27.02 -18.92
C ARG A 290 -13.08 28.06 -18.55
N HIS A 291 -14.01 28.40 -19.43
CA HIS A 291 -15.13 29.31 -19.12
C HIS A 291 -16.18 28.64 -18.22
N ARG A 292 -16.44 27.34 -18.43
CA ARG A 292 -17.37 26.54 -17.61
C ARG A 292 -16.81 25.13 -17.37
N PRO A 293 -15.75 24.98 -16.57
CA PRO A 293 -15.03 23.71 -16.42
C PRO A 293 -15.93 22.53 -16.05
N GLY A 294 -16.92 22.72 -15.17
CA GLY A 294 -17.86 21.65 -14.79
C GLY A 294 -18.72 21.14 -15.96
N ARG A 295 -19.19 22.05 -16.83
CA ARG A 295 -19.96 21.69 -18.03
C ARG A 295 -19.08 20.97 -19.04
N ASP A 296 -17.90 21.53 -19.31
CA ASP A 296 -16.97 20.98 -20.30
C ASP A 296 -16.54 19.56 -19.91
N LEU A 297 -16.16 19.37 -18.64
CA LEU A 297 -15.85 18.07 -18.09
C LEU A 297 -17.04 17.11 -18.25
N GLY A 298 -18.24 17.53 -17.85
CA GLY A 298 -19.45 16.72 -18.01
C GLY A 298 -19.67 16.24 -19.45
N VAL A 299 -19.50 17.13 -20.43
CA VAL A 299 -19.62 16.79 -21.86
C VAL A 299 -18.50 15.84 -22.31
N SER A 300 -17.25 16.08 -21.91
CA SER A 300 -16.13 15.19 -22.25
C SER A 300 -16.34 13.77 -21.75
N PHE A 301 -16.73 13.60 -20.47
CA PHE A 301 -16.97 12.27 -19.91
C PHE A 301 -18.22 11.61 -20.49
N LEU A 302 -19.28 12.39 -20.79
CA LEU A 302 -20.44 11.89 -21.51
C LEU A 302 -20.03 11.33 -22.88
N ASN A 303 -19.19 12.05 -23.63
CA ASN A 303 -18.68 11.59 -24.92
C ASN A 303 -17.84 10.32 -24.80
N PHE A 304 -16.97 10.21 -23.78
CA PHE A 304 -16.21 8.98 -23.53
C PHE A 304 -17.11 7.78 -23.23
N HIS A 305 -18.14 7.97 -22.40
CA HIS A 305 -19.12 6.91 -22.10
C HIS A 305 -19.95 6.54 -23.33
N ALA A 306 -20.44 7.51 -24.08
CA ALA A 306 -21.20 7.28 -25.31
C ALA A 306 -20.37 6.50 -26.33
N LEU A 307 -19.11 6.92 -26.56
CA LEU A 307 -18.20 6.24 -27.46
C LEU A 307 -17.97 4.79 -27.03
N ARG A 308 -17.74 4.55 -25.72
CA ARG A 308 -17.58 3.20 -25.17
C ARG A 308 -18.80 2.33 -25.44
N LEU A 309 -20.01 2.83 -25.23
CA LEU A 309 -21.25 2.09 -25.50
C LEU A 309 -21.40 1.74 -26.99
N VAL A 310 -21.13 2.70 -27.88
CA VAL A 310 -21.16 2.51 -29.33
C VAL A 310 -20.17 1.42 -29.78
N VAL A 311 -18.90 1.53 -29.38
CA VAL A 311 -17.87 0.57 -29.83
C VAL A 311 -18.00 -0.81 -29.17
N SER A 312 -18.63 -0.89 -27.99
CA SER A 312 -18.90 -2.17 -27.29
C SER A 312 -20.17 -2.86 -27.80
N ASN A 313 -20.81 -2.34 -28.85
CA ASN A 313 -22.06 -2.85 -29.40
C ASN A 313 -23.24 -2.88 -28.40
N ALA A 314 -23.28 -1.93 -27.45
CA ALA A 314 -24.40 -1.81 -26.52
C ALA A 314 -25.71 -1.52 -27.28
N GLN A 315 -26.84 -1.97 -26.73
CA GLN A 315 -28.15 -1.56 -27.23
C GLN A 315 -28.41 -0.11 -26.81
N LEU A 316 -28.62 0.76 -27.79
CA LEU A 316 -28.87 2.19 -27.61
C LEU A 316 -30.31 2.52 -27.98
N VAL A 317 -30.85 3.63 -27.46
CA VAL A 317 -32.20 4.10 -27.79
C VAL A 317 -32.11 5.44 -28.50
N ASN A 318 -32.75 5.56 -29.65
CA ASN A 318 -32.87 6.83 -30.34
C ASN A 318 -33.89 7.71 -29.61
N HIS A 319 -33.44 8.81 -29.00
CA HIS A 319 -34.29 9.70 -28.21
C HIS A 319 -35.44 10.37 -29.00
N LYS A 320 -35.35 10.42 -30.34
CA LYS A 320 -36.40 11.00 -31.20
C LYS A 320 -37.46 9.98 -31.57
N THR A 321 -37.08 8.73 -31.83
CA THR A 321 -38.00 7.69 -32.32
C THR A 321 -38.41 6.69 -31.24
N GLY A 322 -37.69 6.64 -30.12
CA GLY A 322 -37.88 5.65 -29.05
C GLY A 322 -37.39 4.24 -29.41
N LEU A 323 -36.87 4.04 -30.63
CA LEU A 323 -36.46 2.72 -31.11
C LEU A 323 -35.07 2.34 -30.59
N ALA A 324 -34.93 1.08 -30.20
CA ALA A 324 -33.64 0.48 -29.87
C ALA A 324 -32.83 0.20 -31.15
N PHE A 325 -31.53 0.44 -31.09
CA PHE A 325 -30.59 0.19 -32.19
C PHE A 325 -29.23 -0.26 -31.67
N HIS A 326 -28.43 -0.84 -32.56
CA HIS A 326 -27.02 -1.15 -32.33
C HIS A 326 -26.16 -0.35 -33.30
N ALA A 327 -24.90 -0.12 -32.93
CA ALA A 327 -23.92 0.39 -33.87
C ALA A 327 -23.71 -0.63 -35.01
N SER A 328 -23.41 -0.15 -36.21
CA SER A 328 -23.14 -1.04 -37.34
C SER A 328 -21.88 -1.87 -37.10
N SER A 329 -21.77 -3.00 -37.81
CA SER A 329 -20.63 -3.90 -37.65
C SER A 329 -19.30 -3.20 -37.97
N GLU A 330 -19.30 -2.30 -38.95
CA GLU A 330 -18.15 -1.49 -39.39
C GLU A 330 -17.63 -0.60 -38.25
N VAL A 331 -18.53 0.03 -37.49
CA VAL A 331 -18.16 0.87 -36.33
C VAL A 331 -17.59 0.02 -35.20
N THR A 332 -18.22 -1.12 -34.88
CA THR A 332 -17.72 -2.01 -33.82
C THR A 332 -16.40 -2.69 -34.22
N ASN A 333 -16.22 -2.97 -35.51
CA ASN A 333 -15.00 -3.57 -36.05
C ASN A 333 -13.80 -2.65 -35.91
N LEU A 334 -13.98 -1.33 -36.03
CA LEU A 334 -12.91 -0.36 -35.77
C LEU A 334 -12.24 -0.59 -34.41
N PHE A 335 -13.02 -0.93 -33.38
CA PHE A 335 -12.46 -1.28 -32.07
C PHE A 335 -11.98 -2.73 -32.02
N LYS A 336 -12.75 -3.70 -32.53
CA LYS A 336 -12.40 -5.14 -32.44
C LYS A 336 -11.09 -5.49 -33.16
N SER A 337 -10.84 -4.91 -34.33
CA SER A 337 -9.69 -5.27 -35.18
C SER A 337 -8.47 -4.36 -35.02
N ASN A 338 -8.55 -3.30 -34.20
CA ASN A 338 -7.47 -2.32 -34.07
C ASN A 338 -6.90 -2.25 -32.64
N PRO A 339 -5.78 -2.94 -32.36
CA PRO A 339 -5.12 -2.91 -31.06
C PRO A 339 -4.68 -1.51 -30.62
N ILE A 340 -4.39 -0.60 -31.54
CA ILE A 340 -3.98 0.78 -31.22
C ILE A 340 -5.17 1.55 -30.64
N ILE A 341 -6.35 1.42 -31.25
CA ILE A 341 -7.59 2.05 -30.76
C ILE A 341 -8.02 1.43 -29.43
N GLN A 342 -7.91 0.11 -29.29
CA GLN A 342 -8.15 -0.56 -28.01
C GLN A 342 -7.26 0.05 -26.92
N LYS A 343 -5.95 0.13 -27.18
CA LYS A 343 -4.97 0.65 -26.23
C LYS A 343 -5.20 2.12 -25.89
N SER A 344 -5.57 2.95 -26.87
CA SER A 344 -5.90 4.37 -26.62
C SER A 344 -7.16 4.56 -25.79
N MET A 345 -8.12 3.62 -25.87
CA MET A 345 -9.31 3.56 -25.01
C MET A 345 -9.07 2.83 -23.68
N GLY A 346 -7.83 2.46 -23.36
CA GLY A 346 -7.48 1.78 -22.11
C GLY A 346 -7.82 0.29 -22.07
N TYR A 347 -8.18 -0.32 -23.20
CA TYR A 347 -8.37 -1.77 -23.33
C TYR A 347 -7.10 -2.43 -23.89
N ASN A 348 -6.65 -3.51 -23.26
CA ASN A 348 -5.55 -4.31 -23.78
C ASN A 348 -5.92 -5.78 -23.67
N HIS A 349 -6.35 -6.37 -24.79
CA HIS A 349 -6.73 -7.79 -24.86
C HIS A 349 -5.63 -8.71 -24.31
N SER A 350 -4.35 -8.35 -24.52
CA SER A 350 -3.19 -9.10 -24.03
C SER A 350 -3.05 -9.10 -22.51
N LEU A 351 -3.71 -8.18 -21.78
CA LEU A 351 -3.77 -8.19 -20.32
C LEU A 351 -5.00 -8.95 -19.78
N VAL A 352 -6.03 -9.15 -20.61
CA VAL A 352 -7.25 -9.89 -20.23
C VAL A 352 -7.01 -11.40 -20.35
N SER A 353 -6.27 -11.81 -21.38
CA SER A 353 -5.81 -13.19 -21.59
C SER A 353 -4.33 -13.18 -21.93
N PRO A 354 -3.43 -12.89 -20.96
CA PRO A 354 -2.00 -12.94 -21.23
C PRO A 354 -1.63 -14.35 -21.69
N PRO A 355 -0.92 -14.50 -22.83
CA PRO A 355 -0.37 -15.81 -23.16
C PRO A 355 0.57 -16.18 -22.01
N HIS A 356 0.30 -17.31 -21.33
CA HIS A 356 1.05 -17.80 -20.17
C HIS A 356 2.46 -18.29 -20.55
N ILE A 357 3.27 -17.45 -21.20
CA ILE A 357 4.61 -17.79 -21.70
C ILE A 357 5.66 -17.24 -20.74
N PHE A 358 5.54 -17.59 -19.45
CA PHE A 358 6.60 -17.36 -18.48
C PHE A 358 7.37 -18.67 -18.24
N PRO A 359 8.69 -18.62 -18.05
CA PRO A 359 9.55 -17.43 -18.06
C PRO A 359 9.86 -16.91 -19.48
N THR A 360 10.11 -15.60 -19.62
CA THR A 360 10.50 -14.96 -20.89
C THR A 360 11.80 -14.17 -20.75
N ILE A 361 12.66 -14.20 -21.78
CA ILE A 361 13.86 -13.35 -21.83
C ILE A 361 13.47 -11.89 -22.01
N ILE A 362 14.02 -11.02 -21.16
CA ILE A 362 13.95 -9.57 -21.40
C ILE A 362 15.20 -9.20 -22.20
N GLN A 363 14.99 -8.69 -23.41
CA GLN A 363 16.09 -8.28 -24.29
C GLN A 363 16.85 -7.10 -23.68
N SER A 364 18.03 -7.38 -23.15
CA SER A 364 18.96 -6.37 -22.65
C SER A 364 20.41 -6.83 -22.77
N PRO A 365 21.36 -5.91 -23.05
CA PRO A 365 22.77 -6.25 -23.15
C PRO A 365 23.29 -6.89 -21.86
N LEU A 366 24.11 -7.94 -22.00
CA LEU A 366 24.86 -8.51 -20.87
C LEU A 366 26.12 -7.66 -20.65
N PRO A 367 26.30 -7.01 -19.48
CA PRO A 367 27.49 -6.21 -19.20
C PRO A 367 28.77 -7.04 -19.34
N LYS A 368 29.83 -6.46 -19.90
CA LYS A 368 31.12 -7.16 -20.10
C LYS A 368 31.67 -7.74 -18.78
N ALA A 369 31.52 -7.00 -17.68
CA ALA A 369 31.95 -7.42 -16.35
C ALA A 369 31.15 -8.62 -15.79
N ASP A 370 29.98 -8.92 -16.35
CA ASP A 370 29.11 -10.03 -15.92
C ASP A 370 29.24 -11.27 -16.81
N GLN A 371 29.96 -11.18 -17.94
CA GLN A 371 30.18 -12.30 -18.84
C GLN A 371 31.01 -13.38 -18.17
N GLN A 372 30.52 -14.62 -18.24
CA GLN A 372 31.15 -15.80 -17.68
C GLN A 372 31.37 -16.83 -18.79
N MET A 373 32.46 -17.60 -18.69
CA MET A 373 32.61 -18.82 -19.49
C MET A 373 31.51 -19.82 -19.13
N VAL A 374 31.08 -20.63 -20.11
CA VAL A 374 30.07 -21.67 -19.89
C VAL A 374 30.58 -22.65 -18.81
N PRO A 375 29.87 -22.78 -17.67
CA PRO A 375 30.29 -23.69 -16.60
C PRO A 375 30.26 -25.17 -17.01
N THR A 376 31.14 -25.98 -16.41
CA THR A 376 31.22 -27.43 -16.63
C THR A 376 29.92 -28.18 -16.30
N TYR A 377 29.07 -27.61 -15.43
CA TYR A 377 27.71 -28.12 -15.16
C TYR A 377 26.91 -28.35 -16.44
N PHE A 378 27.12 -27.56 -17.49
CA PHE A 378 26.37 -27.70 -18.74
C PHE A 378 26.90 -28.80 -19.68
N ASN A 379 28.03 -29.44 -19.37
CA ASN A 379 28.57 -30.55 -20.16
C ASN A 379 27.63 -31.78 -20.19
N GLN A 380 26.70 -31.87 -19.24
CA GLN A 380 25.63 -32.88 -19.25
C GLN A 380 24.58 -32.67 -20.36
N TYR A 381 24.66 -31.57 -21.12
CA TYR A 381 23.78 -31.25 -22.24
C TYR A 381 24.60 -31.15 -23.56
N PRO A 382 25.21 -32.25 -24.05
CA PRO A 382 26.21 -32.21 -25.11
C PRO A 382 25.71 -31.70 -26.46
N SER A 383 24.41 -31.82 -26.74
CA SER A 383 23.77 -31.36 -27.99
C SER A 383 23.08 -30.00 -27.85
N ALA A 384 23.18 -29.34 -26.69
CA ALA A 384 22.50 -28.07 -26.45
C ALA A 384 23.39 -26.88 -26.73
N ARG A 385 22.80 -25.82 -27.30
CA ARG A 385 23.44 -24.50 -27.34
C ARG A 385 23.19 -23.79 -26.02
N VAL A 386 24.26 -23.46 -25.30
CA VAL A 386 24.18 -22.80 -24.00
C VAL A 386 24.63 -21.35 -24.12
N LYS A 387 23.79 -20.43 -23.65
CA LYS A 387 24.05 -18.98 -23.70
C LYS A 387 23.73 -18.31 -22.37
N GLN A 388 24.63 -17.44 -21.91
CA GLN A 388 24.36 -16.60 -20.75
C GLN A 388 23.37 -15.48 -21.13
N ILE A 389 22.42 -15.20 -20.24
CA ILE A 389 21.43 -14.13 -20.39
C ILE A 389 21.48 -13.16 -19.21
N SER A 390 21.06 -11.92 -19.43
CA SER A 390 21.15 -10.85 -18.43
C SER A 390 20.00 -10.86 -17.42
N GLN A 391 18.78 -11.12 -17.87
CA GLN A 391 17.58 -11.10 -17.04
C GLN A 391 16.42 -11.90 -17.63
N LEU A 392 15.56 -12.41 -16.75
CA LEU A 392 14.35 -13.15 -17.08
C LEU A 392 13.14 -12.55 -16.38
N ARG A 393 12.01 -12.51 -17.10
CA ARG A 393 10.70 -12.25 -16.52
C ARG A 393 10.07 -13.57 -16.08
N LEU A 394 9.72 -13.66 -14.79
CA LEU A 394 9.12 -14.86 -14.19
C LEU A 394 7.60 -14.76 -14.09
N SER A 395 7.07 -13.54 -13.97
CA SER A 395 5.65 -13.23 -13.92
C SER A 395 5.39 -11.82 -14.44
N GLU A 396 4.15 -11.33 -14.39
CA GLU A 396 3.85 -9.93 -14.70
C GLU A 396 4.62 -8.93 -13.82
N LYS A 397 5.00 -9.34 -12.60
CA LYS A 397 5.61 -8.47 -11.59
C LYS A 397 7.06 -8.85 -11.26
N ASP A 398 7.44 -10.10 -11.55
CA ASP A 398 8.71 -10.65 -11.13
C ASP A 398 9.72 -10.69 -12.26
N VAL A 399 10.89 -10.15 -11.96
CA VAL A 399 12.10 -10.25 -12.77
C VAL A 399 13.19 -10.86 -11.91
N VAL A 400 14.07 -11.63 -12.53
CA VAL A 400 15.28 -12.15 -11.90
C VAL A 400 16.51 -11.78 -12.76
N LYS A 401 17.58 -11.35 -12.09
CA LYS A 401 18.88 -11.01 -12.68
C LYS A 401 20.00 -11.31 -11.66
N LYS A 402 21.26 -11.14 -12.06
CA LYS A 402 22.41 -11.22 -11.15
C LYS A 402 22.18 -10.37 -9.89
N GLY A 403 22.51 -10.91 -8.72
CA GLY A 403 22.35 -10.29 -7.41
C GLY A 403 20.95 -10.41 -6.80
N TYR A 404 19.99 -11.03 -7.46
CA TYR A 404 18.65 -11.27 -6.88
C TYR A 404 18.69 -12.45 -5.93
N PHE A 405 18.03 -12.31 -4.78
CA PHE A 405 17.78 -13.44 -3.89
C PHE A 405 16.48 -14.12 -4.32
N VAL A 406 16.49 -15.45 -4.32
CA VAL A 406 15.36 -16.29 -4.71
C VAL A 406 15.20 -17.44 -3.73
N LEU A 407 13.95 -17.82 -3.45
CA LEU A 407 13.62 -19.08 -2.80
C LEU A 407 13.42 -20.13 -3.88
N ILE A 408 14.21 -21.20 -3.83
CA ILE A 408 14.16 -22.32 -4.77
C ILE A 408 13.65 -23.55 -4.02
N ALA A 409 12.70 -24.29 -4.60
CA ALA A 409 12.19 -25.52 -4.00
C ALA A 409 12.01 -26.61 -5.07
N PRO A 410 13.10 -27.33 -5.41
CA PRO A 410 13.06 -28.44 -6.35
C PRO A 410 12.19 -29.57 -5.77
N GLY A 411 11.12 -29.97 -6.46
CA GLY A 411 10.20 -31.01 -5.97
C GLY A 411 9.08 -30.53 -5.03
N GLY A 412 8.93 -29.20 -4.82
CA GLY A 412 7.81 -28.62 -4.06
C GLY A 412 8.17 -28.07 -2.68
N LEU A 413 7.20 -27.49 -1.97
CA LEU A 413 7.45 -26.72 -0.74
C LEU A 413 7.85 -27.56 0.49
N ALA A 414 7.66 -28.88 0.45
CA ALA A 414 7.79 -29.76 1.61
C ALA A 414 9.23 -30.27 1.87
N ARG A 415 10.14 -30.23 0.88
CA ARG A 415 11.56 -30.65 1.01
C ARG A 415 12.45 -29.82 0.10
N GLY A 416 13.71 -29.59 0.52
CA GLY A 416 14.75 -29.04 -0.36
C GLY A 416 14.67 -27.54 -0.66
N GLN A 417 14.03 -26.73 0.21
CA GLN A 417 14.05 -25.27 0.05
C GLN A 417 15.48 -24.73 0.21
N VAL A 418 15.91 -23.90 -0.74
CA VAL A 418 17.22 -23.26 -0.77
C VAL A 418 17.03 -21.78 -1.03
N ILE A 419 17.67 -20.94 -0.22
CA ILE A 419 17.79 -19.52 -0.50
C ILE A 419 19.05 -19.34 -1.33
N GLY A 420 18.93 -18.79 -2.53
CA GLY A 420 20.06 -18.55 -3.43
C GLY A 420 20.12 -17.10 -3.85
N ARG A 421 21.34 -16.55 -3.97
CA ARG A 421 21.59 -15.32 -4.71
C ARG A 421 22.06 -15.68 -6.11
N VAL A 422 21.43 -15.11 -7.13
CA VAL A 422 21.73 -15.39 -8.53
C VAL A 422 23.07 -14.80 -8.94
N ASP A 423 23.99 -15.65 -9.38
CA ASP A 423 25.31 -15.24 -9.88
C ASP A 423 25.31 -15.09 -11.40
N SER A 424 24.60 -15.97 -12.10
CA SER A 424 24.37 -15.91 -13.55
C SER A 424 23.13 -16.69 -13.99
N LEU A 425 22.54 -16.29 -15.11
CA LEU A 425 21.40 -16.94 -15.74
C LEU A 425 21.82 -17.53 -17.09
N TRP A 426 21.33 -18.73 -17.38
CA TRP A 426 21.73 -19.49 -18.55
C TRP A 426 20.50 -20.03 -19.28
N GLN A 427 20.51 -19.87 -20.60
CA GLN A 427 19.56 -20.46 -21.52
C GLN A 427 20.19 -21.69 -22.15
N ILE A 428 19.44 -22.79 -22.16
CA ILE A 428 19.80 -24.06 -22.80
C ILE A 428 18.82 -24.28 -23.95
N GLU A 429 19.32 -24.24 -25.18
CA GLU A 429 18.55 -24.40 -26.41
C GLU A 429 18.82 -25.77 -27.05
N TRP A 430 17.75 -26.50 -27.36
CA TRP A 430 17.73 -27.67 -28.24
C TRP A 430 16.78 -27.36 -29.41
N ASP A 431 16.62 -28.31 -30.35
CA ASP A 431 15.64 -28.17 -31.45
C ASP A 431 14.24 -27.86 -30.91
N HIS A 432 13.78 -28.57 -29.85
CA HIS A 432 12.73 -28.20 -28.90
C HIS A 432 12.86 -29.12 -27.66
N PRO A 433 12.70 -28.70 -26.38
CA PRO A 433 12.29 -27.40 -25.81
C PRO A 433 13.43 -26.60 -25.09
N THR A 434 13.35 -25.26 -25.07
CA THR A 434 14.29 -24.39 -24.34
C THR A 434 14.10 -24.46 -22.83
N ARG A 435 15.21 -24.50 -22.07
CA ARG A 435 15.20 -24.43 -20.60
C ARG A 435 16.06 -23.27 -20.09
N TYR A 436 15.78 -22.86 -18.86
CA TYR A 436 16.54 -21.80 -18.19
C TYR A 436 17.04 -22.28 -16.83
N VAL A 437 18.32 -22.05 -16.57
CA VAL A 437 19.02 -22.49 -15.35
C VAL A 437 19.66 -21.28 -14.66
N LEU A 438 19.56 -21.28 -13.34
CA LEU A 438 20.22 -20.35 -12.43
C LEU A 438 21.55 -20.96 -12.01
N LYS A 439 22.63 -20.18 -11.99
CA LYS A 439 23.77 -20.42 -11.11
C LYS A 439 23.61 -19.53 -9.88
N THR A 440 23.64 -20.10 -8.69
CA THR A 440 23.39 -19.38 -7.43
C THR A 440 24.43 -19.69 -6.38
N THR A 441 24.74 -18.71 -5.55
CA THR A 441 25.42 -18.89 -4.27
C THR A 441 24.36 -19.07 -3.20
N THR A 442 24.45 -20.13 -2.38
CA THR A 442 23.38 -20.47 -1.43
C THR A 442 23.59 -19.86 -0.04
N PHE A 443 22.48 -19.62 0.65
CA PHE A 443 22.43 -18.98 1.96
C PHE A 443 21.69 -19.86 2.96
N ARG A 444 22.23 -19.91 4.19
CA ARG A 444 21.59 -20.56 5.33
C ARG A 444 20.81 -19.54 6.14
N LEU A 445 19.57 -19.87 6.50
CA LEU A 445 18.77 -19.07 7.41
C LEU A 445 19.28 -19.23 8.85
N GLY A 446 19.60 -18.12 9.50
CA GLY A 446 20.17 -18.05 10.84
C GLY A 446 19.20 -17.55 11.92
N ALA A 447 19.77 -17.09 13.04
CA ALA A 447 19.02 -16.54 14.17
C ALA A 447 18.32 -15.20 13.84
N VAL A 448 17.48 -14.71 14.76
CA VAL A 448 16.94 -13.35 14.68
C VAL A 448 18.03 -12.37 15.09
N HIS A 449 18.32 -11.39 14.24
CA HIS A 449 19.27 -10.33 14.54
C HIS A 449 18.69 -9.39 15.61
N PRO A 450 19.42 -9.08 16.71
CA PRO A 450 18.88 -8.29 17.82
C PRO A 450 18.50 -6.85 17.44
N PHE A 451 19.29 -6.20 16.58
CA PHE A 451 19.00 -4.84 16.10
C PHE A 451 17.80 -4.77 15.14
N TYR A 452 17.80 -5.58 14.07
CA TYR A 452 16.74 -5.54 13.05
C TYR A 452 15.46 -6.27 13.47
N GLN A 453 15.56 -7.23 14.41
CA GLN A 453 14.50 -8.20 14.71
C GLN A 453 14.03 -8.98 13.47
N MET A 454 14.98 -9.35 12.61
CA MET A 454 14.79 -10.07 11.35
C MET A 454 15.78 -11.23 11.22
N ARG A 455 15.47 -12.23 10.39
CA ARG A 455 16.36 -13.38 10.20
C ARG A 455 17.64 -13.02 9.47
N ILE A 456 18.75 -13.52 9.99
CA ILE A 456 20.06 -13.48 9.31
C ILE A 456 20.08 -14.52 8.19
N LEU A 457 20.73 -14.18 7.09
CA LEU A 457 21.10 -15.06 5.99
C LEU A 457 22.62 -15.10 5.93
N GLN A 458 23.18 -16.28 6.16
CA GLN A 458 24.62 -16.51 6.11
C GLN A 458 24.99 -17.09 4.75
N ASN A 459 25.95 -16.47 4.07
CA ASN A 459 26.53 -17.00 2.85
C ASN A 459 27.24 -18.33 3.15
N THR A 460 26.90 -19.39 2.41
CA THR A 460 27.53 -20.71 2.57
C THR A 460 28.70 -20.91 1.62
N HIS A 461 28.88 -20.01 0.65
CA HIS A 461 29.79 -20.13 -0.50
C HIS A 461 29.53 -21.35 -1.40
N GLU A 462 28.49 -22.13 -1.13
CA GLU A 462 28.12 -23.26 -1.97
C GLU A 462 27.44 -22.76 -3.24
N THR A 463 27.99 -23.14 -4.39
CA THR A 463 27.36 -22.89 -5.69
C THR A 463 26.35 -24.00 -6.00
N ARG A 464 25.12 -23.62 -6.36
CA ARG A 464 24.09 -24.54 -6.87
C ARG A 464 23.52 -24.09 -8.19
N TYR A 465 23.16 -25.08 -9.00
CA TYR A 465 22.40 -24.91 -10.21
C TYR A 465 20.96 -25.39 -10.00
N ALA A 466 20.00 -24.61 -10.46
CA ALA A 466 18.58 -24.96 -10.36
C ALA A 466 17.79 -24.50 -11.58
N SER A 467 16.68 -25.17 -11.88
CA SER A 467 15.78 -24.73 -12.93
C SER A 467 15.09 -23.42 -12.51
N VAL A 468 14.92 -22.48 -13.44
CA VAL A 468 14.14 -21.25 -13.19
C VAL A 468 12.71 -21.59 -12.72
N THR A 469 12.15 -22.72 -13.19
CA THR A 469 10.82 -23.21 -12.81
C THR A 469 10.72 -23.63 -11.34
N ASP A 470 11.86 -23.85 -10.67
CA ASP A 470 11.90 -24.20 -9.25
C ASP A 470 11.85 -22.97 -8.33
N ILE A 471 11.94 -21.75 -8.89
CA ILE A 471 11.78 -20.50 -8.13
C ILE A 471 10.35 -20.42 -7.60
N LYS A 472 10.23 -20.23 -6.29
CA LYS A 472 8.95 -20.00 -5.60
C LYS A 472 8.68 -18.52 -5.36
N SER A 473 9.71 -17.74 -5.07
CA SER A 473 9.58 -16.30 -4.83
C SER A 473 10.91 -15.58 -5.00
N CYS A 474 10.85 -14.32 -5.43
CA CYS A 474 11.96 -13.39 -5.31
C CYS A 474 11.95 -12.77 -3.90
N LEU A 475 13.12 -12.75 -3.26
CA LEU A 475 13.31 -12.27 -1.89
C LEU A 475 14.12 -10.98 -1.88
N ASN A 476 13.81 -10.07 -0.96
CA ASN A 476 14.64 -8.93 -0.67
C ASN A 476 15.51 -9.21 0.56
N ALA A 477 16.80 -9.04 0.41
CA ALA A 477 17.78 -9.12 1.48
C ALA A 477 18.75 -7.94 1.39
N GLN A 478 19.14 -7.43 2.56
CA GLN A 478 20.10 -6.33 2.70
C GLN A 478 21.36 -6.84 3.39
N HIS A 479 22.52 -6.24 3.10
CA HIS A 479 23.74 -6.54 3.86
C HIS A 479 23.54 -6.17 5.34
N ASP A 480 24.14 -6.93 6.26
CA ASP A 480 24.17 -6.60 7.68
C ASP A 480 25.19 -5.48 7.96
N CYS A 481 24.81 -4.26 7.60
CA CYS A 481 25.67 -3.10 7.75
C CYS A 481 25.95 -2.73 9.22
N VAL A 482 25.09 -3.14 10.15
CA VAL A 482 25.24 -2.83 11.57
C VAL A 482 26.34 -3.68 12.17
N SER A 483 26.31 -5.00 11.97
CA SER A 483 27.38 -5.88 12.44
C SER A 483 28.69 -5.65 11.67
N GLY A 484 28.60 -5.42 10.35
CA GLY A 484 29.75 -5.13 9.50
C GLY A 484 30.37 -3.75 9.72
N GLN A 485 29.72 -2.85 10.46
CA GLN A 485 30.16 -1.46 10.68
C GLN A 485 30.52 -0.73 9.38
N CYS A 486 29.70 -0.92 8.35
CA CYS A 486 30.00 -0.48 7.00
C CYS A 486 30.27 1.04 6.92
N PRO A 487 31.43 1.47 6.39
CA PRO A 487 31.79 2.87 6.32
C PRO A 487 30.98 3.61 5.26
N MET A 488 30.72 4.89 5.53
CA MET A 488 30.22 5.83 4.54
C MET A 488 31.41 6.45 3.82
N ILE A 489 31.49 6.26 2.51
CA ILE A 489 32.59 6.78 1.68
C ILE A 489 32.05 7.72 0.59
N PRO A 490 32.85 8.70 0.12
CA PRO A 490 32.51 9.48 -1.06
C PRO A 490 32.35 8.58 -2.29
N ARG A 491 31.44 8.96 -3.19
CA ARG A 491 31.30 8.26 -4.47
C ARG A 491 32.45 8.61 -5.42
N THR A 492 32.84 7.63 -6.23
CA THR A 492 33.83 7.78 -7.30
C THR A 492 33.23 8.37 -8.58
N ASP A 493 31.90 8.32 -8.73
CA ASP A 493 31.20 8.76 -9.93
C ASP A 493 30.85 10.25 -9.81
N THR A 494 31.09 11.04 -10.86
CA THR A 494 30.76 12.47 -10.89
C THR A 494 29.25 12.69 -10.71
N PRO A 495 28.80 13.33 -9.61
CA PRO A 495 27.40 13.68 -9.46
C PRO A 495 27.02 14.72 -10.51
N SER A 496 25.89 14.56 -11.20
CA SER A 496 25.24 15.72 -11.82
C SER A 496 24.80 16.65 -10.70
N GLU A 497 25.44 17.79 -10.52
CA GLU A 497 25.08 18.71 -9.44
C GLU A 497 23.73 19.39 -9.71
N GLY A 498 22.89 19.50 -8.67
CA GLY A 498 21.81 20.49 -8.63
C GLY A 498 20.37 20.02 -8.88
N ALA A 499 20.13 18.79 -9.39
CA ALA A 499 18.76 18.31 -9.60
C ALA A 499 18.17 17.58 -8.38
N GLU A 500 16.85 17.63 -8.20
CA GLU A 500 16.09 16.99 -7.10
C GLU A 500 16.24 15.45 -7.08
N GLY A 501 16.67 14.85 -8.20
CA GLY A 501 16.98 13.42 -8.34
C GLY A 501 18.47 13.07 -8.37
N SER A 502 19.35 14.01 -7.99
CA SER A 502 20.79 13.75 -7.99
C SER A 502 21.16 12.73 -6.90
N PRO A 503 22.05 11.76 -7.21
CA PRO A 503 22.51 10.81 -6.20
C PRO A 503 23.23 11.50 -5.04
N SER A 504 23.17 10.88 -3.86
CA SER A 504 23.95 11.33 -2.69
C SER A 504 25.45 11.40 -3.02
N ARG A 505 26.16 12.39 -2.47
CA ARG A 505 27.63 12.51 -2.58
C ARG A 505 28.37 11.33 -1.94
N ASN A 506 27.73 10.67 -0.97
CA ASN A 506 28.27 9.54 -0.22
C ASN A 506 27.44 8.27 -0.45
N GLN A 507 28.08 7.11 -0.29
CA GLN A 507 27.46 5.80 -0.29
C GLN A 507 27.99 4.94 0.87
N ILE A 508 27.20 3.94 1.29
CA ILE A 508 27.66 2.90 2.20
C ILE A 508 28.44 1.86 1.41
N HIS A 509 29.66 1.57 1.85
CA HIS A 509 30.50 0.50 1.30
C HIS A 509 30.42 -0.73 2.19
N HIS A 510 29.90 -1.83 1.67
CA HIS A 510 29.80 -3.09 2.43
C HIS A 510 31.18 -3.69 2.67
N THR A 511 31.47 -4.11 3.89
CA THR A 511 32.78 -4.63 4.32
C THR A 511 33.05 -6.06 3.87
N ASP A 512 32.00 -6.81 3.61
CA ASP A 512 32.05 -8.23 3.28
C ASP A 512 30.84 -8.67 2.45
N ASP A 513 30.82 -9.95 2.10
CA ASP A 513 29.74 -10.63 1.38
C ASP A 513 29.17 -11.82 2.17
N GLN A 514 29.27 -11.77 3.51
CA GLN A 514 29.01 -12.90 4.38
C GLN A 514 27.62 -12.89 5.00
N TRP A 515 27.18 -11.73 5.46
CA TRP A 515 26.00 -11.61 6.32
C TRP A 515 24.95 -10.69 5.69
N TYR A 516 23.75 -11.24 5.58
CA TYR A 516 22.60 -10.55 5.04
C TYR A 516 21.41 -10.67 6.00
N ILE A 517 20.43 -9.80 5.84
CA ILE A 517 19.20 -9.77 6.63
C ILE A 517 18.02 -9.90 5.68
N LEU A 518 17.17 -10.89 5.92
CA LEU A 518 15.92 -11.08 5.18
C LEU A 518 14.94 -9.95 5.54
N ASN A 519 14.54 -9.15 4.56
CA ASN A 519 13.69 -7.98 4.78
C ASN A 519 12.24 -8.40 5.12
N SER A 520 11.94 -8.46 6.42
CA SER A 520 10.61 -8.84 6.92
C SER A 520 9.57 -7.72 6.77
N SER A 521 9.97 -6.54 6.29
CA SER A 521 9.07 -5.42 5.97
C SER A 521 8.76 -5.33 4.47
N SER A 522 9.21 -6.30 3.65
CA SER A 522 8.92 -6.33 2.21
C SER A 522 7.41 -6.39 1.95
N LEU A 523 6.93 -5.54 1.04
CA LEU A 523 5.55 -5.54 0.53
C LEU A 523 5.43 -6.30 -0.80
N HIS A 524 6.47 -7.03 -1.16
CA HIS A 524 6.54 -7.92 -2.30
C HIS A 524 6.88 -9.35 -1.85
N SER A 525 6.25 -10.36 -2.46
CA SER A 525 6.39 -11.78 -2.03
C SER A 525 6.20 -11.95 -0.51
N ILE A 526 5.21 -11.25 0.03
CA ILE A 526 4.95 -11.05 1.46
C ILE A 526 4.86 -12.38 2.23
N GLU A 527 4.11 -13.34 1.70
CA GLU A 527 3.89 -14.63 2.36
C GLU A 527 5.20 -15.42 2.50
N SER A 528 6.02 -15.46 1.45
CA SER A 528 7.33 -16.12 1.48
C SER A 528 8.28 -15.47 2.48
N HIS A 529 8.32 -14.13 2.55
CA HIS A 529 9.13 -13.42 3.55
C HIS A 529 8.69 -13.77 4.97
N ARG A 530 7.39 -13.76 5.28
CA ARG A 530 6.90 -14.12 6.62
C ARG A 530 7.12 -15.58 6.97
N GLN A 531 6.87 -16.51 6.05
CA GLN A 531 7.08 -17.94 6.26
C GLN A 531 8.55 -18.25 6.53
N LEU A 532 9.46 -17.69 5.74
CA LEU A 532 10.90 -17.83 5.96
C LEU A 532 11.36 -17.11 7.23
N ALA A 533 10.81 -15.92 7.52
CA ALA A 533 11.17 -15.20 8.73
C ALA A 533 10.77 -15.99 9.99
N GLY A 534 9.61 -16.65 9.98
CA GLY A 534 9.17 -17.54 11.06
C GLY A 534 9.33 -16.91 12.44
N LEU A 535 8.97 -15.62 12.58
CA LEU A 535 9.16 -14.87 13.81
C LEU A 535 8.03 -15.24 14.79
N ALA A 536 8.42 -15.74 15.97
CA ALA A 536 7.48 -16.00 17.06
C ALA A 536 7.15 -14.67 17.75
N ILE A 537 5.98 -14.11 17.44
CA ILE A 537 5.52 -12.84 17.99
C ILE A 537 4.31 -13.12 18.90
N PRO A 538 4.49 -13.04 20.23
CA PRO A 538 3.40 -13.28 21.17
C PRO A 538 2.35 -12.16 21.10
N PRO A 539 1.07 -12.45 21.41
CA PRO A 539 0.06 -11.42 21.56
C PRO A 539 0.34 -10.52 22.76
N VAL A 540 -0.25 -9.33 22.76
CA VAL A 540 -0.23 -8.43 23.93
C VAL A 540 -1.11 -9.01 25.03
N ASP A 541 -0.54 -9.26 26.20
CA ASP A 541 -1.31 -9.66 27.39
C ASP A 541 -2.24 -8.52 27.83
N ALA A 542 -3.46 -8.86 28.25
CA ALA A 542 -4.46 -7.92 28.72
C ALA A 542 -3.91 -7.03 29.85
N THR A 543 -3.16 -7.63 30.78
CA THR A 543 -2.57 -6.92 31.92
C THR A 543 -1.51 -5.87 31.51
N CYS A 544 -0.85 -6.06 30.37
CA CYS A 544 0.18 -5.16 29.86
C CYS A 544 -0.38 -3.85 29.29
N TRP A 545 -1.67 -3.77 28.96
CA TRP A 545 -2.28 -2.53 28.46
C TRP A 545 -2.24 -1.40 29.48
N GLN A 546 -2.45 -1.72 30.77
CA GLN A 546 -2.47 -0.72 31.82
C GLN A 546 -1.15 0.04 31.89
N THR A 547 -0.04 -0.70 31.93
CA THR A 547 1.32 -0.15 31.96
C THR A 547 1.61 0.74 30.75
N ALA A 548 1.17 0.34 29.55
CA ALA A 548 1.33 1.16 28.36
C ALA A 548 0.52 2.46 28.41
N ILE A 549 -0.71 2.39 28.91
CA ILE A 549 -1.60 3.56 29.02
C ILE A 549 -1.05 4.55 30.05
N ASP A 550 -0.66 4.06 31.23
CA ASP A 550 -0.15 4.92 32.30
C ASP A 550 1.14 5.63 31.88
N HIS A 551 2.09 4.88 31.31
CA HIS A 551 3.34 5.45 30.79
C HIS A 551 3.08 6.44 29.65
N GLY A 552 2.25 6.06 28.67
CA GLY A 552 1.90 6.92 27.54
C GLY A 552 1.19 8.20 27.96
N LEU A 553 0.30 8.13 28.95
CA LEU A 553 -0.39 9.29 29.52
C LEU A 553 0.54 10.16 30.32
N HIS A 554 1.49 9.57 31.06
CA HIS A 554 2.53 10.32 31.74
C HIS A 554 3.31 11.17 30.72
N ILE A 555 3.88 10.55 29.68
CA ILE A 555 4.59 11.26 28.60
C ILE A 555 3.73 12.35 27.96
N TRP A 556 2.43 12.11 27.75
CA TRP A 556 1.57 13.15 27.17
C TRP A 556 1.26 14.30 28.14
N ARG A 557 1.24 14.05 29.45
CA ARG A 557 0.90 15.05 30.47
C ARG A 557 2.10 15.89 30.90
N THR A 558 3.31 15.33 30.86
CA THR A 558 4.57 16.04 31.14
C THR A 558 5.26 16.41 29.82
N PRO A 559 5.25 17.71 29.44
CA PRO A 559 5.84 18.19 28.18
C PRO A 559 7.34 17.94 28.02
#